data_AF-A0A9E1LTT1-F1
#
_entry.id   AF-A0A9E1LTT1-F1
#
_cell.length_a   1.000
_cell.length_b   1.000
_cell.length_c   1.000
_cell.angle_alpha   90.00
_cell.angle_beta   90.00
_cell.angle_gamma   90.00
#
_symmetry.space_group_name_H-M   'P 1'
#
loop_
_entity.id
_entity.type
_entity.pdbx_description
1 polymer ?
#
loop_
_entity_poly.entity_id
_entity_poly.type
_entity_poly.pdbx_seq_one_letter_code
_entity_poly.pdbx_strand_id
1 'polypeptide(L)'
;QRLTSATLAPYVDRFYFEDRDQAYANFQEQFKDSAVVDLVSPELLPETFWVNLVDPQQSDLIFEAISGLPGVESVIDQRSYLDQIFALLNAGSLTAVAVASLMLLAAALLIATTIRLSAFSRRRELAIMRLVGASNRFIQTPFVLEGLVAATLGAALASAAVWGIVTFFVQGYLTEALPSTVFVTASDAFAAMPFLFMTGIGLAVLASYVSITRYLRA
;
A
#
# COMPACT_ATOMS: atom_id res chain seq x y z
N GLN A 1 -31.03 -13.41 10.07
CA GLN A 1 -30.37 -14.59 10.69
C GLN A 1 -29.26 -15.22 9.82
N ARG A 2 -29.30 -15.17 8.48
CA ARG A 2 -28.19 -15.69 7.64
C ARG A 2 -26.95 -14.79 7.63
N LEU A 3 -27.09 -13.46 7.69
CA LEU A 3 -25.96 -12.53 7.82
C LEU A 3 -25.12 -12.75 9.10
N THR A 4 -25.75 -13.30 10.14
CA THR A 4 -25.10 -13.68 11.41
C THR A 4 -24.70 -15.16 11.46
N SER A 5 -24.80 -15.89 10.34
CA SER A 5 -24.41 -17.29 10.28
C SER A 5 -22.89 -17.43 10.36
N ALA A 6 -22.40 -18.54 10.92
CA ALA A 6 -20.96 -18.80 11.05
C ALA A 6 -20.21 -18.77 9.71
N THR A 7 -20.90 -18.95 8.58
CA THR A 7 -20.33 -18.88 7.23
C THR A 7 -20.18 -17.47 6.68
N LEU A 8 -21.04 -16.53 7.07
CA LEU A 8 -21.03 -15.15 6.55
C LEU A 8 -20.49 -14.12 7.56
N ALA A 9 -20.56 -14.42 8.85
CA ALA A 9 -20.05 -13.56 9.92
C ALA A 9 -18.57 -13.12 9.75
N PRO A 10 -17.65 -13.93 9.20
CA PRO A 10 -16.27 -13.48 8.97
C PRO A 10 -16.13 -12.38 7.89
N TYR A 11 -17.12 -12.26 7.01
CA TYR A 11 -17.07 -11.40 5.83
C TYR A 11 -17.87 -10.11 6.01
N VAL A 12 -18.73 -10.04 7.03
CA VAL A 12 -19.59 -8.89 7.32
C VAL A 12 -19.02 -8.10 8.50
N ASP A 13 -18.66 -6.84 8.27
CA ASP A 13 -18.18 -5.92 9.30
C ASP A 13 -19.36 -5.36 10.10
N ARG A 14 -20.34 -4.78 9.40
CA ARG A 14 -21.57 -4.25 9.99
C ARG A 14 -22.73 -4.40 9.02
N PHE A 15 -23.94 -4.52 9.55
CA PHE A 15 -25.15 -4.45 8.75
C PHE A 15 -26.24 -3.71 9.52
N TYR A 16 -27.11 -3.00 8.80
CA TYR A 16 -28.29 -2.35 9.37
C TYR A 16 -29.48 -2.51 8.43
N PHE A 17 -30.67 -2.45 9.02
CA PHE A 17 -31.92 -2.55 8.29
C PHE A 17 -32.52 -1.16 8.17
N GLU A 18 -32.90 -0.82 6.94
CA GLU A 18 -33.63 0.38 6.60
C GLU A 18 -35.05 -0.03 6.21
N ASP A 19 -36.02 0.39 7.01
CA ASP A 19 -37.44 0.20 6.71
C ASP A 19 -37.92 1.23 5.66
N ARG A 20 -39.14 1.05 5.17
CA ARG A 20 -39.72 1.90 4.11
C ARG A 20 -39.83 3.37 4.52
N ASP A 21 -40.16 3.63 5.78
CA ASP A 21 -40.34 4.99 6.29
C ASP A 21 -38.99 5.71 6.41
N GLN A 22 -37.95 4.99 6.85
CA GLN A 22 -36.57 5.47 6.89
C GLN A 22 -36.02 5.73 5.49
N ALA A 23 -36.23 4.79 4.56
CA ALA A 23 -35.82 4.95 3.17
C ALA A 23 -36.49 6.18 2.54
N TYR A 24 -37.77 6.40 2.83
CA TYR A 24 -38.50 7.58 2.35
C TYR A 24 -37.98 8.87 2.94
N ALA A 25 -37.71 8.92 4.24
CA ALA A 25 -37.11 10.09 4.89
C ALA A 25 -35.74 10.44 4.30
N ASN A 26 -34.87 9.44 4.11
CA ASN A 26 -33.55 9.61 3.49
C ASN A 26 -33.66 10.09 2.04
N PHE A 27 -34.62 9.56 1.28
CA PHE A 27 -34.90 9.99 -0.09
C PHE A 27 -35.36 11.46 -0.14
N GLN A 28 -36.29 11.86 0.72
CA GLN A 28 -36.74 13.26 0.79
C GLN A 28 -35.59 14.21 1.12
N GLU A 29 -34.71 13.84 2.04
CA GLU A 29 -33.55 14.66 2.41
C GLU A 29 -32.53 14.76 1.27
N GLN A 30 -32.20 13.64 0.63
CA GLN A 30 -31.22 13.59 -0.45
C GLN A 30 -31.69 14.32 -1.71
N PHE A 31 -32.99 14.31 -2.00
CA PHE A 31 -33.57 14.89 -3.20
C PHE A 31 -34.39 16.15 -2.94
N LYS A 32 -34.29 16.78 -1.76
CA LYS A 32 -35.11 17.94 -1.34
C LYS A 32 -35.25 19.09 -2.35
N ASP A 33 -34.25 19.25 -3.24
CA ASP A 33 -34.20 20.30 -4.26
C ASP A 33 -34.64 19.83 -5.66
N SER A 34 -35.20 18.61 -5.78
CA SER A 34 -35.61 17.96 -7.02
C SER A 34 -37.13 17.75 -7.08
N ALA A 35 -37.72 17.99 -8.24
CA ALA A 35 -39.15 17.76 -8.50
C ALA A 35 -39.59 16.28 -8.42
N VAL A 36 -38.63 15.36 -8.22
CA VAL A 36 -38.88 13.92 -8.09
C VAL A 36 -39.44 13.56 -6.70
N VAL A 37 -39.23 14.38 -5.67
CA VAL A 37 -39.66 14.10 -4.30
C VAL A 37 -41.18 13.93 -4.19
N ASP A 38 -41.94 14.75 -4.93
CA ASP A 38 -43.41 14.72 -4.91
C ASP A 38 -44.01 13.54 -5.70
N LEU A 39 -43.18 12.83 -6.47
CA LEU A 39 -43.62 11.72 -7.34
C LEU A 39 -43.40 10.34 -6.72
N VAL A 40 -42.72 10.26 -5.56
CA VAL A 40 -42.37 9.00 -4.91
C VAL A 40 -43.16 8.87 -3.60
N SER A 41 -43.85 7.75 -3.43
CA SER A 41 -44.52 7.36 -2.19
C SER A 41 -43.72 6.27 -1.46
N PRO A 42 -43.84 6.15 -0.11
CA PRO A 42 -43.08 5.18 0.69
C PRO A 42 -43.23 3.73 0.23
N GLU A 43 -44.37 3.39 -0.34
CA GLU A 43 -44.70 2.05 -0.85
C GLU A 43 -43.86 1.63 -2.06
N LEU A 44 -43.27 2.59 -2.78
CA LEU A 44 -42.40 2.37 -3.94
C LEU A 44 -40.95 2.11 -3.53
N LEU A 45 -40.59 2.34 -2.26
CA LEU A 45 -39.23 2.13 -1.77
C LEU A 45 -39.11 0.77 -1.09
N PRO A 46 -38.14 -0.06 -1.50
CA PRO A 46 -37.93 -1.38 -0.90
C PRO A 46 -37.30 -1.26 0.49
N GLU A 47 -37.63 -2.21 1.35
CA GLU A 47 -36.90 -2.42 2.59
C GLU A 47 -35.49 -2.96 2.27
N THR A 48 -34.46 -2.35 2.84
CA THR A 48 -33.08 -2.61 2.44
C THR A 48 -32.22 -3.06 3.62
N PHE A 49 -31.47 -4.14 3.43
CA PHE A 49 -30.37 -4.50 4.32
C PHE A 49 -29.07 -3.95 3.77
N TRP A 50 -28.51 -2.99 4.48
CA TRP A 50 -27.19 -2.44 4.19
C TRP A 50 -26.14 -3.33 4.84
N VAL A 51 -25.20 -3.84 4.04
CA VAL A 51 -24.16 -4.78 4.50
C VAL A 51 -22.79 -4.24 4.11
N ASN A 52 -21.97 -3.91 5.11
CA ASN A 52 -20.58 -3.54 4.92
C ASN A 52 -19.71 -4.78 5.08
N LEU A 53 -18.79 -4.96 4.13
CA LEU A 53 -17.87 -6.08 4.10
C LEU A 53 -16.58 -5.75 4.83
N VAL A 54 -15.99 -6.76 5.45
CA VAL A 54 -14.63 -6.67 6.01
C VAL A 54 -13.61 -6.47 4.88
N ASP A 55 -13.73 -7.25 3.82
CA ASP A 55 -12.99 -7.05 2.57
C ASP A 55 -13.97 -6.70 1.45
N PRO A 56 -13.97 -5.44 0.97
CA PRO A 56 -14.87 -5.04 -0.09
C PRO A 56 -14.54 -5.69 -1.44
N GLN A 57 -13.45 -6.45 -1.59
CA GLN A 57 -13.16 -7.23 -2.80
C GLN A 57 -13.92 -8.56 -2.85
N GLN A 58 -14.60 -8.93 -1.77
CA GLN A 58 -15.27 -10.23 -1.62
C GLN A 58 -16.80 -10.12 -1.70
N SER A 59 -17.31 -9.08 -2.39
CA SER A 59 -18.75 -8.85 -2.55
C SER A 59 -19.45 -9.97 -3.32
N ASP A 60 -18.77 -10.57 -4.30
CA ASP A 60 -19.28 -11.70 -5.08
C ASP A 60 -19.70 -12.89 -4.20
N LEU A 61 -18.94 -13.18 -3.14
CA LEU A 61 -19.24 -14.29 -2.22
C LEU A 61 -20.55 -14.07 -1.45
N ILE A 62 -20.83 -12.82 -1.08
CA ILE A 62 -22.06 -12.44 -0.38
C ILE A 62 -23.22 -12.39 -1.36
N PHE A 63 -22.99 -11.85 -2.56
CA PHE A 63 -23.97 -11.82 -3.63
C PHE A 63 -24.46 -13.24 -3.95
N GLU A 64 -23.55 -14.19 -4.19
CA GLU A 64 -23.91 -15.59 -4.47
C GLU A 64 -24.67 -16.25 -3.31
N ALA A 65 -24.28 -15.97 -2.06
CA ALA A 65 -24.89 -16.59 -0.89
C ALA A 65 -26.31 -16.07 -0.58
N ILE A 66 -26.65 -14.85 -1.01
CA ILE A 66 -27.87 -14.14 -0.60
C ILE A 66 -28.87 -13.96 -1.74
N SER A 67 -28.42 -13.83 -3.00
CA SER A 67 -29.29 -13.52 -4.14
C SER A 67 -30.36 -14.58 -4.44
N GLY A 68 -30.22 -15.80 -3.90
CA GLY A 68 -31.19 -16.89 -4.07
C GLY A 68 -32.16 -17.09 -2.90
N LEU A 69 -32.12 -16.24 -1.87
CA LEU A 69 -32.95 -16.42 -0.68
C LEU A 69 -34.39 -15.94 -0.91
N PRO A 70 -35.41 -16.67 -0.41
CA PRO A 70 -36.79 -16.21 -0.48
C PRO A 70 -36.95 -14.91 0.31
N GLY A 71 -37.56 -13.91 -0.33
CA GLY A 71 -37.74 -12.56 0.23
C GLY A 71 -36.62 -11.57 -0.10
N VAL A 72 -35.58 -11.99 -0.84
CA VAL A 72 -34.57 -11.07 -1.42
C VAL A 72 -34.96 -10.79 -2.86
N GLU A 73 -35.28 -9.54 -3.17
CA GLU A 73 -35.61 -9.11 -4.54
C GLU A 73 -34.36 -8.89 -5.39
N SER A 74 -33.37 -8.17 -4.85
CA SER A 74 -32.09 -7.91 -5.51
C SER A 74 -30.97 -7.68 -4.50
N VAL A 75 -29.74 -7.96 -4.92
CA VAL A 75 -28.51 -7.61 -4.18
C VAL A 75 -27.70 -6.71 -5.10
N ILE A 76 -27.39 -5.50 -4.66
CA ILE A 76 -26.68 -4.50 -5.48
C ILE A 76 -25.31 -4.26 -4.85
N ASP A 77 -24.24 -4.51 -5.63
CA ASP A 77 -22.91 -4.10 -5.24
C ASP A 77 -22.65 -2.64 -5.65
N GLN A 78 -22.67 -1.75 -4.66
CA GLN A 78 -22.42 -0.32 -4.88
C GLN A 78 -20.98 -0.02 -5.25
N ARG A 79 -20.05 -0.93 -4.96
CA ARG A 79 -18.64 -0.79 -5.37
C ARG A 79 -18.50 -0.81 -6.88
N SER A 80 -19.35 -1.58 -7.58
CA SER A 80 -19.25 -1.75 -9.03
C SER A 80 -19.33 -0.44 -9.82
N TYR A 81 -20.06 0.57 -9.30
CA TYR A 81 -20.10 1.92 -9.88
C TYR A 81 -18.74 2.63 -9.87
N LEU A 82 -17.83 2.22 -8.98
CA LEU A 82 -16.51 2.80 -8.78
C LEU A 82 -15.39 1.92 -9.35
N ASP A 83 -15.71 0.81 -10.02
CA ASP A 83 -14.71 -0.13 -10.56
C ASP A 83 -13.70 0.54 -11.48
N GLN A 84 -14.14 1.48 -12.31
CA GLN A 84 -13.24 2.23 -13.19
C GLN A 84 -12.25 3.10 -12.42
N ILE A 85 -12.67 3.69 -11.30
CA ILE A 85 -11.80 4.49 -10.42
C ILE A 85 -10.80 3.57 -9.74
N PHE A 86 -11.26 2.43 -9.18
CA PHE A 86 -10.36 1.45 -8.57
C PHE A 86 -9.38 0.85 -9.56
N ALA A 87 -9.80 0.58 -10.80
CA ALA A 87 -8.91 0.11 -11.86
C ALA A 87 -7.81 1.12 -12.18
N LEU A 88 -8.14 2.42 -12.24
CA LEU A 88 -7.16 3.49 -12.42
C LEU A 88 -6.18 3.58 -11.25
N LEU A 89 -6.69 3.54 -10.01
CA LEU A 89 -5.86 3.54 -8.81
C LEU A 89 -4.92 2.33 -8.75
N ASN A 90 -5.42 1.15 -9.12
CA ASN A 90 -4.64 -0.08 -9.15
C ASN A 90 -3.57 -0.04 -10.27
N ALA A 91 -3.91 0.46 -11.45
CA ALA A 91 -2.93 0.67 -12.53
C ALA A 91 -1.83 1.66 -12.13
N GLY A 92 -2.20 2.73 -11.41
CA GLY A 92 -1.24 3.68 -10.83
C GLY A 92 -0.33 3.02 -9.79
N SER A 93 -0.89 2.23 -8.87
CA SER A 93 -0.14 1.45 -7.88
C SER A 93 0.84 0.48 -8.53
N LEU A 94 0.39 -0.28 -9.54
CA LEU A 94 1.23 -1.21 -10.29
C LEU A 94 2.39 -0.50 -10.99
N THR A 95 2.12 0.67 -11.58
CA THR A 95 3.15 1.49 -12.22
C THR A 95 4.16 2.00 -11.21
N ALA A 96 3.71 2.45 -10.03
CA ALA A 96 4.60 2.89 -8.95
C ALA A 96 5.51 1.74 -8.48
N VAL A 97 4.98 0.53 -8.31
CA VAL A 97 5.76 -0.67 -7.97
C VAL A 97 6.78 -1.02 -9.06
N ALA A 98 6.40 -0.90 -10.33
CA ALA A 98 7.31 -1.14 -11.45
C ALA A 98 8.48 -0.14 -11.46
N VAL A 99 8.19 1.15 -11.27
CA VAL A 99 9.22 2.21 -11.18
C VAL A 99 10.12 1.99 -9.95
N ALA A 100 9.53 1.68 -8.79
CA ALA A 100 10.29 1.38 -7.57
C ALA A 100 11.26 0.19 -7.78
N SER A 101 10.79 -0.87 -8.42
CA SER A 101 11.61 -2.05 -8.74
C SER A 101 12.79 -1.70 -9.66
N LEU A 102 12.54 -0.88 -10.69
CA LEU A 102 13.59 -0.36 -11.57
C LEU A 102 14.61 0.48 -10.79
N MET A 103 14.15 1.35 -9.89
CA MET A 103 15.04 2.17 -9.07
C MET A 103 15.89 1.34 -8.11
N LEU A 104 15.33 0.28 -7.51
CA LEU A 104 16.10 -0.65 -6.67
C LEU A 104 17.20 -1.36 -7.48
N LEU A 105 16.90 -1.78 -8.71
CA LEU A 105 17.89 -2.37 -9.60
C LEU A 105 19.00 -1.36 -9.94
N ALA A 106 18.64 -0.13 -10.28
CA ALA A 106 19.58 0.94 -10.56
C ALA A 106 20.47 1.26 -9.35
N ALA A 107 19.89 1.33 -8.15
CA ALA A 107 20.63 1.53 -6.91
C ALA A 107 21.62 0.39 -6.64
N ALA A 108 21.21 -0.88 -6.82
CA ALA A 108 22.09 -2.04 -6.67
C ALA A 108 23.27 -1.99 -7.66
N LEU A 109 23.01 -1.62 -8.92
CA LEU A 109 24.04 -1.43 -9.93
C LEU A 109 25.02 -0.32 -9.54
N LEU A 110 24.52 0.83 -9.09
CA LEU A 110 25.36 1.96 -8.65
C LEU A 110 26.22 1.60 -7.44
N ILE A 111 25.67 0.87 -6.46
CA ILE A 111 26.43 0.39 -5.30
C ILE A 111 27.54 -0.57 -5.78
N ALA A 112 27.20 -1.52 -6.66
CA ALA A 112 28.16 -2.48 -7.17
C ALA A 112 29.31 -1.83 -7.95
N THR A 113 29.02 -0.83 -8.79
CA THR A 113 30.06 -0.09 -9.55
C THR A 113 30.93 0.76 -8.63
N THR A 114 30.32 1.43 -7.65
CA THR A 114 31.05 2.25 -6.66
C THR A 114 32.03 1.40 -5.85
N ILE A 115 31.58 0.23 -5.37
CA ILE A 115 32.45 -0.70 -4.62
C ILE A 115 33.59 -1.21 -5.49
N ARG A 116 33.33 -1.54 -6.75
CA ARG A 116 34.38 -1.99 -7.67
C ARG A 116 35.43 -0.90 -7.90
N LEU A 117 34.99 0.34 -8.06
CA LEU A 117 35.89 1.48 -8.24
C LEU A 117 36.74 1.72 -6.98
N SER A 118 36.12 1.66 -5.79
CA SER A 118 36.80 1.80 -4.49
C SER A 118 37.80 0.65 -4.25
N ALA A 119 37.43 -0.59 -4.57
CA ALA A 119 38.32 -1.74 -4.46
C ALA A 119 39.53 -1.63 -5.41
N PHE A 120 39.32 -1.14 -6.64
CA PHE A 120 40.39 -0.95 -7.62
C PHE A 120 41.40 0.13 -7.18
N SER A 121 40.94 1.23 -6.58
CA SER A 121 41.81 2.29 -6.07
C SER A 121 42.66 1.81 -4.88
N ARG A 122 42.09 0.93 -4.03
CA ARG A 122 42.77 0.33 -2.87
C ARG A 122 43.45 -1.02 -3.14
N ARG A 123 43.64 -1.42 -4.40
CA ARG A 123 44.12 -2.77 -4.77
C ARG A 123 45.44 -3.19 -4.11
N ARG A 124 46.37 -2.26 -3.89
CA ARG A 124 47.66 -2.55 -3.23
C ARG A 124 47.46 -2.92 -1.76
N GLU A 125 46.60 -2.20 -1.07
CA GLU A 125 46.29 -2.44 0.34
C GLU A 125 45.57 -3.78 0.52
N LEU A 126 44.60 -4.07 -0.36
CA LEU A 126 43.90 -5.36 -0.38
C LEU A 126 44.87 -6.53 -0.66
N ALA A 127 45.87 -6.33 -1.52
CA ALA A 127 46.91 -7.34 -1.78
C ALA A 127 47.78 -7.61 -0.54
N ILE A 128 48.18 -6.56 0.19
CA ILE A 128 48.93 -6.70 1.45
C ILE A 128 48.10 -7.44 2.49
N MET A 129 46.82 -7.08 2.67
CA MET A 129 45.92 -7.79 3.59
C MET A 129 45.81 -9.28 3.25
N ARG A 130 45.74 -9.64 1.96
CA ARG A 130 45.74 -11.04 1.52
C ARG A 130 47.05 -11.77 1.82
N LEU A 131 48.20 -11.11 1.64
CA LEU A 131 49.52 -11.70 1.90
C LEU A 131 49.75 -12.02 3.38
N VAL A 132 49.12 -11.25 4.28
CA VAL A 132 49.17 -11.48 5.74
C VAL A 132 48.10 -12.50 6.20
N GLY A 133 47.34 -13.09 5.27
CA GLY A 133 46.36 -14.15 5.57
C GLY A 133 44.97 -13.65 5.98
N ALA A 134 44.61 -12.39 5.69
CA ALA A 134 43.28 -11.88 5.99
C ALA A 134 42.20 -12.63 5.21
N SER A 135 41.10 -13.00 5.89
CA SER A 135 39.97 -13.67 5.26
C SER A 135 39.23 -12.76 4.27
N ASN A 136 38.58 -13.35 3.25
CA ASN A 136 37.78 -12.59 2.29
C ASN A 136 36.69 -11.72 2.95
N ARG A 137 36.12 -12.16 4.08
CA ARG A 137 35.13 -11.38 4.83
C ARG A 137 35.76 -10.14 5.45
N PHE A 138 36.94 -10.27 6.06
CA PHE A 138 37.66 -9.15 6.65
C PHE A 138 37.98 -8.05 5.62
N ILE A 139 38.36 -8.46 4.42
CA ILE A 139 38.62 -7.56 3.28
C ILE A 139 37.33 -6.88 2.78
N GLN A 140 36.17 -7.54 2.91
CA GLN A 140 34.87 -7.04 2.45
C GLN A 140 34.20 -6.05 3.42
N THR A 141 34.40 -6.22 4.73
CA THR A 141 33.77 -5.42 5.77
C THR A 141 33.80 -3.90 5.53
N PRO A 142 34.95 -3.26 5.20
CA PRO A 142 34.97 -1.80 5.02
C PRO A 142 34.03 -1.33 3.90
N PHE A 143 33.95 -2.06 2.79
CA PHE A 143 33.08 -1.72 1.67
C PHE A 143 31.60 -1.92 2.00
N VAL A 144 31.27 -2.99 2.73
CA VAL A 144 29.89 -3.23 3.21
C VAL A 144 29.47 -2.14 4.19
N LEU A 145 30.38 -1.67 5.04
CA LEU A 145 30.11 -0.55 5.95
C LEU A 145 29.89 0.77 5.22
N GLU A 146 30.67 1.07 4.17
CA GLU A 146 30.43 2.25 3.32
C GLU A 146 29.01 2.21 2.72
N GLY A 147 28.61 1.06 2.17
CA GLY A 147 27.26 0.86 1.64
C GLY A 147 26.16 0.95 2.71
N LEU A 148 26.40 0.38 3.89
CA LEU A 148 25.47 0.42 5.02
C LEU A 148 25.23 1.85 5.49
N VAL A 149 26.29 2.65 5.66
CA VAL A 149 26.17 4.06 6.07
C VAL A 149 25.39 4.86 5.04
N ALA A 150 25.72 4.71 3.75
CA ALA A 150 25.00 5.38 2.67
C ALA A 150 23.51 5.00 2.64
N ALA A 151 23.19 3.71 2.78
CA ALA A 151 21.81 3.23 2.82
C ALA A 151 21.04 3.71 4.05
N THR A 152 21.70 3.77 5.21
CA THR A 152 21.07 4.24 6.45
C THR A 152 20.73 5.73 6.38
N LEU A 153 21.66 6.55 5.86
CA LEU A 153 21.42 7.97 5.62
C LEU A 153 20.33 8.19 4.56
N GLY A 154 20.36 7.42 3.47
CA GLY A 154 19.32 7.46 2.44
C GLY A 154 17.94 7.10 2.98
N ALA A 155 17.84 6.04 3.80
CA ALA A 155 16.60 5.63 4.44
C ALA A 155 16.10 6.68 5.44
N ALA A 156 17.00 7.34 6.19
CA ALA A 156 16.63 8.44 7.08
C ALA A 156 16.06 9.65 6.30
N LEU A 157 16.71 10.03 5.20
CA LEU A 157 16.23 11.11 4.32
C LEU A 157 14.89 10.76 3.67
N ALA A 158 14.73 9.53 3.18
CA ALA A 158 13.47 9.05 2.62
C ALA A 158 12.36 9.05 3.68
N SER A 159 12.65 8.60 4.90
CA SER A 159 11.69 8.60 6.01
C SER A 159 11.24 10.02 6.38
N ALA A 160 12.19 10.95 6.46
CA ALA A 160 11.89 12.37 6.70
C ALA A 160 11.05 12.98 5.57
N ALA A 161 11.35 12.64 4.31
CA ALA A 161 10.58 13.09 3.16
C ALA A 161 9.15 12.53 3.17
N VAL A 162 8.96 11.24 3.43
CA VAL A 162 7.63 10.62 3.53
C VAL A 162 6.82 11.25 4.65
N TRP A 163 7.40 11.40 5.85
CA TRP A 163 6.74 12.05 6.97
C TRP A 163 6.36 13.50 6.65
N GLY A 164 7.25 14.27 6.02
CA GLY A 164 7.00 15.64 5.62
C GLY A 164 5.89 15.76 4.58
N ILE A 165 5.89 14.91 3.55
CA ILE A 165 4.83 14.89 2.52
C ILE A 165 3.48 14.57 3.15
N VAL A 166 3.41 13.54 4.00
CA VAL A 166 2.14 13.15 4.63
C VAL A 166 1.63 14.25 5.56
N THR A 167 2.50 14.83 6.38
CA THR A 167 2.08 15.83 7.38
C THR A 167 1.69 17.16 6.73
N PHE A 168 2.52 17.70 5.83
CA PHE A 168 2.29 19.04 5.29
C PHE A 168 1.40 19.06 4.05
N PHE A 169 1.51 18.06 3.17
CA PHE A 169 0.75 18.04 1.92
C PHE A 169 -0.54 17.23 2.04
N VAL A 170 -0.47 16.01 2.58
CA VAL A 170 -1.68 15.16 2.65
C VAL A 170 -2.63 15.63 3.74
N GLN A 171 -2.14 15.77 4.97
CA GLN A 171 -2.96 16.21 6.09
C GLN A 171 -3.21 17.72 6.07
N GLY A 172 -2.21 18.52 5.70
CA GLY A 172 -2.33 19.99 5.69
C GLY A 172 -3.05 20.60 4.49
N TYR A 173 -3.22 19.89 3.36
CA TYR A 173 -3.87 20.44 2.16
C TYR A 173 -4.96 19.52 1.59
N LEU A 174 -4.64 18.26 1.31
CA LEU A 174 -5.60 17.35 0.67
C LEU A 174 -6.80 17.02 1.56
N THR A 175 -6.58 16.86 2.86
CA THR A 175 -7.67 16.57 3.81
C THR A 175 -8.63 17.76 3.94
N GLU A 176 -8.14 19.00 3.86
CA GLU A 176 -9.00 20.19 3.85
C GLU A 176 -9.77 20.33 2.52
N ALA A 177 -9.13 20.00 1.40
CA ALA A 177 -9.76 20.07 0.09
C ALA A 177 -10.80 18.96 -0.15
N LEU A 178 -10.63 17.79 0.47
CA LEU A 178 -11.47 16.60 0.30
C LEU A 178 -11.83 15.97 1.66
N PRO A 179 -12.65 16.63 2.49
CA PRO A 179 -12.91 16.22 3.87
C PRO A 179 -13.62 14.88 4.02
N SER A 180 -14.34 14.43 2.98
CA SER A 180 -15.04 13.13 2.97
C SER A 180 -14.15 11.95 2.54
N THR A 181 -12.86 12.18 2.26
CA THR A 181 -11.93 11.14 1.82
C THR A 181 -10.97 10.77 2.96
N VAL A 182 -10.81 9.46 3.20
CA VAL A 182 -9.83 8.96 4.16
C VAL A 182 -8.46 8.89 3.50
N PHE A 183 -7.55 9.76 3.92
CA PHE A 183 -6.15 9.78 3.45
C PHE A 183 -5.19 9.10 4.43
N VAL A 184 -4.00 8.78 3.93
CA VAL A 184 -2.88 8.28 4.76
C VAL A 184 -2.50 9.28 5.83
N THR A 185 -2.19 8.75 7.01
CA THR A 185 -1.91 9.52 8.22
C THR A 185 -0.44 9.52 8.58
N ALA A 186 -0.03 10.44 9.45
CA ALA A 186 1.33 10.46 10.01
C ALA A 186 1.70 9.11 10.67
N SER A 187 0.75 8.40 11.29
CA SER A 187 0.97 7.04 11.82
C SER A 187 1.33 6.04 10.73
N ASP A 188 0.69 6.11 9.56
CA ASP A 188 1.00 5.25 8.42
C ASP A 188 2.40 5.53 7.88
N ALA A 189 2.80 6.82 7.85
CA ALA A 189 4.16 7.22 7.50
C ALA A 189 5.20 6.63 8.47
N PHE A 190 4.94 6.68 9.78
CA PHE A 190 5.82 6.06 10.78
C PHE A 190 5.88 4.55 10.65
N ALA A 191 4.75 3.90 10.37
CA ALA A 191 4.69 2.45 10.13
C ALA A 191 5.48 2.02 8.88
N ALA A 192 5.65 2.90 7.89
CA ALA A 192 6.44 2.64 6.70
C ALA A 192 7.97 2.73 6.93
N MET A 193 8.43 3.49 7.93
CA MET A 193 9.86 3.74 8.14
C MET A 193 10.69 2.46 8.35
N PRO A 194 10.29 1.48 9.19
CA PRO A 194 11.04 0.24 9.35
C PRO A 194 11.26 -0.49 8.02
N PHE A 195 10.26 -0.50 7.13
CA PHE A 195 10.38 -1.13 5.82
C PHE A 195 11.37 -0.39 4.90
N LEU A 196 11.43 0.95 4.96
CA LEU A 196 12.42 1.75 4.22
C LEU A 196 13.85 1.43 4.67
N PHE A 197 14.09 1.37 5.99
CA PHE A 197 15.39 0.99 6.52
C PHE A 197 15.75 -0.45 6.16
N MET A 198 14.80 -1.40 6.33
CA MET A 198 15.06 -2.81 6.08
C MET A 198 15.37 -3.08 4.61
N THR A 199 14.62 -2.47 3.69
CA THR A 199 14.84 -2.62 2.24
C THR A 199 16.12 -1.93 1.79
N GLY A 200 16.37 -0.69 2.23
CA GLY A 200 17.59 0.05 1.88
C GLY A 200 18.87 -0.64 2.38
N ILE A 201 18.90 -1.00 3.66
CA ILE A 201 20.05 -1.70 4.26
C ILE A 201 20.20 -3.09 3.65
N GLY A 202 19.10 -3.84 3.51
CA GLY A 202 19.11 -5.17 2.91
C GLY A 202 19.67 -5.15 1.49
N LEU A 203 19.21 -4.21 0.65
CA LEU A 203 19.73 -4.03 -0.70
C LEU A 203 21.21 -3.70 -0.72
N ALA A 204 21.67 -2.79 0.14
CA ALA A 204 23.07 -2.39 0.18
C ALA A 204 23.99 -3.54 0.61
N VAL A 205 23.61 -4.31 1.63
CA VAL A 205 24.37 -5.49 2.07
C VAL A 205 24.43 -6.54 0.96
N LEU A 206 23.29 -6.86 0.33
CA LEU A 206 23.22 -7.84 -0.75
C LEU A 206 24.03 -7.41 -1.98
N ALA A 207 23.86 -6.18 -2.44
CA ALA A 207 24.59 -5.64 -3.60
C ALA A 207 26.11 -5.63 -3.34
N SER A 208 26.54 -5.24 -2.14
CA SER A 208 27.95 -5.23 -1.74
C SER A 208 28.55 -6.63 -1.72
N TYR A 209 27.84 -7.59 -1.13
CA TYR A 209 28.27 -8.98 -1.04
C TYR A 209 28.42 -9.64 -2.42
N VAL A 210 27.42 -9.44 -3.31
CA VAL A 210 27.45 -9.98 -4.67
C VAL A 210 28.58 -9.35 -5.51
N SER A 211 28.83 -8.05 -5.36
CA SER A 211 29.88 -7.36 -6.13
C SER A 211 31.29 -7.90 -5.81
N ILE A 212 31.62 -8.06 -4.53
CA ILE A 212 32.98 -8.44 -4.12
C ILE A 212 33.24 -9.94 -4.32
N THR A 213 32.26 -10.82 -4.07
CA THR A 213 32.41 -12.25 -4.35
C THR A 213 32.73 -12.54 -5.82
N ARG A 214 32.17 -11.74 -6.73
CA ARG A 214 32.44 -11.82 -8.16
C ARG A 214 33.81 -11.25 -8.54
N TYR A 215 34.31 -10.23 -7.83
CA TYR A 215 35.63 -9.63 -8.06
C TYR A 215 36.79 -10.45 -7.48
N LEU A 216 36.59 -11.12 -6.35
CA LEU A 216 37.65 -11.90 -5.69
C LEU A 216 37.85 -13.32 -6.28
N ARG A 217 36.89 -13.81 -7.07
CA ARG A 217 36.98 -15.09 -7.80
C ARG A 217 37.58 -14.95 -9.21
N ALA A 218 37.67 -13.73 -9.73
CA ALA A 218 38.33 -13.39 -10.99
C ALA A 218 39.79 -13.01 -10.73
#